data_AF-A0A7S2P691-F1
#
_entry.id   AF-A0A7S2P691-F1
#
_cell.length_a   1.000
_cell.length_b   1.000
_cell.length_c   1.000
_cell.angle_alpha   90.00
_cell.angle_beta   90.00
_cell.angle_gamma   90.00
#
_symmetry.space_group_name_H-M   'P 1'
#
loop_
_entity.id
_entity.type
_entity.pdbx_description
1 polymer ?
#
loop_
_entity_poly.entity_id
_entity_poly.type
_entity_poly.pdbx_seq_one_letter_code
_entity_poly.pdbx_strand_id
1 'polypeptide(L)'
;LVDEDAAINAMMWQNAGRSGIDQWNFVLDPGSGAQDPTGSYVRRWLPELRGLPKKYLHRPWSADANTLRSVGVVLGRTYPHRIVTDLKAARKQTVEGLRRLRERHSDSIDANGYDIISLPNGQRTRVFTRKEFRGGGRTTMMDAGSSGRRLKKGKGAQSKNDRWKKSTQRLKLKRARRGGASMPIP
;
A
#
# COMPACT_ATOMS: atom_id res chain seq x y z
N LEU A 1 5.42 0.55 22.81
CA LEU A 1 4.25 -0.16 22.20
C LEU A 1 3.89 -1.32 23.14
N VAL A 2 2.75 -2.02 23.00
CA VAL A 2 2.50 -3.17 23.90
C VAL A 2 3.46 -4.33 23.61
N ASP A 3 3.86 -4.51 22.35
CA ASP A 3 4.82 -5.52 21.92
C ASP A 3 6.29 -5.05 22.02
N GLU A 4 6.58 -3.79 21.68
CA GLU A 4 7.88 -3.10 21.77
C GLU A 4 9.12 -3.93 21.42
N ASP A 5 8.99 -4.87 20.49
CA ASP A 5 10.16 -5.63 20.04
C ASP A 5 11.11 -4.69 19.30
N ALA A 6 12.31 -4.51 19.87
CA ALA A 6 13.29 -3.54 19.36
C ALA A 6 13.74 -3.88 17.95
N ALA A 7 13.91 -5.16 17.62
CA ALA A 7 14.37 -5.61 16.31
C ALA A 7 13.29 -5.38 15.24
N ILE A 8 12.04 -5.78 15.54
CA ILE A 8 10.90 -5.60 14.63
C ILE A 8 10.65 -4.10 14.42
N ASN A 9 10.63 -3.30 15.48
CA ASN A 9 10.38 -1.87 15.36
C ASN A 9 11.46 -1.17 14.53
N ALA A 10 12.75 -1.43 14.80
CA ALA A 10 13.84 -0.84 14.04
C ALA A 10 13.73 -1.17 12.54
N MET A 11 13.48 -2.44 12.21
CA MET A 11 13.35 -2.88 10.82
C MET A 11 12.13 -2.24 10.13
N MET A 12 10.97 -2.19 10.79
CA MET A 12 9.75 -1.61 10.20
C MET A 12 9.85 -0.10 10.00
N TRP A 13 10.50 0.61 10.94
CA TRP A 13 10.79 2.04 10.77
C TRP A 13 11.73 2.32 9.61
N GLN A 14 12.77 1.50 9.44
CA GLN A 14 13.66 1.61 8.28
C GLN A 14 12.90 1.37 6.98
N ASN A 15 12.12 0.29 6.93
CA ASN A 15 11.35 -0.11 5.76
C ASN A 15 10.32 0.95 5.32
N ALA A 16 9.50 1.44 6.26
CA ALA A 16 8.51 2.48 6.01
C ALA A 16 9.16 3.85 5.73
N GLY A 17 10.26 4.16 6.43
CA GLY A 17 11.07 5.36 6.24
C GLY A 17 11.90 5.34 4.94
N ARG A 18 11.86 4.23 4.18
CA ARG A 18 12.65 4.01 2.95
C ARG A 18 14.14 4.16 3.17
N SER A 19 14.61 3.64 4.29
CA SER A 19 16.01 3.50 4.66
C SER A 19 16.33 2.03 4.90
N GLY A 20 17.60 1.65 4.86
CA GLY A 20 18.00 0.25 5.01
C GLY A 20 17.83 -0.58 3.73
N ILE A 21 17.70 -1.90 3.90
CA ILE A 21 17.90 -2.90 2.85
C ILE A 21 16.66 -3.22 2.00
N ASP A 22 15.47 -2.83 2.46
CA ASP A 22 14.19 -3.07 1.78
C ASP A 22 13.22 -1.91 2.06
N GLN A 23 12.29 -1.66 1.13
CA GLN A 23 11.40 -0.49 1.17
C GLN A 23 9.99 -0.85 0.70
N TRP A 24 8.97 -0.49 1.50
CA TRP A 24 7.58 -0.60 1.07
C TRP A 24 7.29 0.22 -0.19
N ASN A 25 6.50 -0.39 -1.09
CA ASN A 25 6.21 0.14 -2.43
C ASN A 25 4.76 0.60 -2.62
N PHE A 26 4.07 0.98 -1.54
CA PHE A 26 2.72 1.54 -1.59
C PHE A 26 2.67 2.94 -0.98
N VAL A 27 1.59 3.66 -1.29
CA VAL A 27 1.31 4.99 -0.75
C VAL A 27 0.05 4.87 0.09
N LEU A 28 0.11 5.35 1.34
CA LEU A 28 -1.06 5.48 2.19
C LEU A 28 -1.58 6.92 2.06
N ASP A 29 -2.81 7.06 1.55
CA ASP A 29 -3.55 8.33 1.65
C ASP A 29 -4.40 8.29 2.94
N PRO A 30 -4.06 9.08 3.97
CA PRO A 30 -4.81 9.10 5.22
C PRO A 30 -6.26 9.57 5.01
N GLY A 31 -6.54 10.33 3.94
CA GLY A 31 -7.89 10.79 3.61
C GLY A 31 -8.72 9.80 2.80
N SER A 32 -8.19 8.62 2.44
CA SER A 32 -8.89 7.64 1.62
C SER A 32 -10.05 6.95 2.35
N GLY A 33 -9.93 6.77 3.67
CA GLY A 33 -10.91 6.03 4.47
C GLY A 33 -11.03 4.54 4.13
N ALA A 34 -10.15 3.98 3.29
CA ALA A 34 -10.28 2.61 2.79
C ALA A 34 -10.19 1.55 3.91
N GLN A 35 -9.43 1.85 4.97
CA GLN A 35 -9.27 0.98 6.14
C GLN A 35 -10.38 1.17 7.19
N ASP A 36 -11.18 2.24 7.08
CA ASP A 36 -12.33 2.51 7.94
C ASP A 36 -13.56 2.94 7.11
N PRO A 37 -14.17 2.01 6.35
CA PRO A 37 -15.26 2.35 5.45
C PRO A 37 -16.51 2.85 6.15
N THR A 38 -16.72 2.50 7.42
CA THR A 38 -17.89 2.95 8.20
C THR A 38 -17.62 4.25 8.95
N GLY A 39 -16.35 4.55 9.22
CA GLY A 39 -15.96 5.65 10.09
C GLY A 39 -15.99 5.29 11.58
N SER A 40 -16.28 4.03 11.92
CA SER A 40 -16.47 3.64 13.33
C SER A 40 -15.19 3.78 14.14
N TYR A 41 -14.03 3.54 13.51
CA TYR A 41 -12.75 3.70 14.16
C TYR A 41 -12.46 5.19 14.43
N VAL A 42 -12.62 6.05 13.42
CA VAL A 42 -12.43 7.50 13.59
C VAL A 42 -13.37 8.06 14.66
N ARG A 43 -14.66 7.70 14.67
CA ARG A 43 -15.60 8.20 15.68
C ARG A 43 -15.30 7.73 17.10
N ARG A 44 -14.66 6.57 17.25
CA ARG A 44 -14.24 6.03 18.55
C ARG A 44 -13.07 6.81 19.13
N TRP A 45 -12.08 7.11 18.29
CA TRP A 45 -10.80 7.68 18.74
C TRP A 45 -10.71 9.20 18.59
N LEU A 46 -11.55 9.81 17.75
CA LEU A 46 -11.67 11.26 17.55
C LEU A 46 -13.12 11.68 17.85
N PRO A 47 -13.53 11.72 19.15
CA PRO A 47 -14.91 11.98 19.54
C PRO A 47 -15.44 13.35 19.10
N GLU A 48 -14.57 14.34 18.89
CA GLU A 48 -14.88 15.66 18.32
C GLU A 48 -15.39 15.59 16.87
N LEU A 49 -15.00 14.55 16.13
CA LEU A 49 -15.47 14.32 14.76
C LEU A 49 -16.71 13.42 14.68
N ARG A 50 -17.18 12.91 15.82
CA ARG A 50 -18.26 11.90 15.88
C ARG A 50 -19.59 12.36 15.32
N GLY A 51 -19.85 13.67 15.26
CA GLY A 51 -21.05 14.21 14.63
C GLY A 51 -20.96 14.32 13.10
N LEU A 52 -19.76 14.27 12.51
CA LEU A 52 -19.59 14.59 11.10
C LEU A 52 -20.25 13.55 10.18
N PRO A 53 -20.88 13.99 9.06
CA PRO A 53 -21.30 13.09 8.01
C PRO A 53 -20.13 12.23 7.51
N LYS A 54 -20.38 10.95 7.21
CA LYS A 54 -19.34 10.00 6.77
C LYS A 54 -18.49 10.53 5.60
N LYS A 55 -19.09 11.28 4.66
CA LYS A 55 -18.38 11.89 3.52
C LYS A 55 -17.25 12.86 3.92
N TYR A 56 -17.31 13.45 5.11
CA TYR A 56 -16.32 14.40 5.61
C TYR A 56 -15.45 13.84 6.73
N LEU A 57 -15.78 12.66 7.25
CA LEU A 57 -15.15 12.15 8.47
C LEU A 57 -13.63 11.94 8.31
N HIS A 58 -13.20 11.42 7.16
CA HIS A 58 -11.79 11.21 6.83
C HIS A 58 -11.10 12.46 6.27
N ARG A 59 -11.86 13.51 5.96
CA ARG A 59 -11.38 14.77 5.38
C ARG A 59 -12.19 15.95 5.96
N PRO A 60 -12.14 16.23 7.26
CA PRO A 60 -12.99 17.24 7.89
C PRO A 60 -12.81 18.64 7.28
N TRP A 61 -11.61 18.96 6.79
CA TRP A 61 -11.30 20.20 6.09
C TRP A 61 -12.02 20.40 4.75
N SER A 62 -12.67 19.37 4.19
CA SER A 62 -13.46 19.52 2.96
C SER A 62 -14.96 19.75 3.25
N ALA A 63 -15.38 19.79 4.51
CA ALA A 63 -16.72 20.17 4.89
C ALA A 63 -16.88 21.71 4.83
N ASP A 64 -18.08 22.17 4.51
CA ASP A 64 -18.41 23.59 4.62
C ASP A 64 -18.53 24.01 6.10
N ALA A 65 -18.44 25.32 6.34
CA ALA A 65 -18.42 25.85 7.69
C ALA A 65 -19.72 25.60 8.47
N ASN A 66 -20.89 25.49 7.81
CA ASN A 66 -22.14 25.16 8.48
C ASN A 66 -22.14 23.71 8.96
N THR A 67 -21.71 22.78 8.11
CA THR A 67 -21.57 21.36 8.48
C THR A 67 -20.60 21.16 9.65
N LEU A 68 -19.49 21.90 9.69
CA LEU A 68 -18.54 21.82 10.81
C LEU A 68 -19.15 22.41 12.11
N ARG A 69 -19.78 23.59 12.01
CA ARG A 69 -20.41 24.26 13.16
C ARG A 69 -21.55 23.45 13.78
N SER A 70 -22.36 22.78 12.97
CA SER A 70 -23.51 22.00 13.46
C SER A 70 -23.10 20.84 14.38
N VAL A 71 -21.83 20.43 14.33
CA VAL A 71 -21.26 19.38 15.18
C VAL A 71 -20.17 19.91 16.13
N GLY A 72 -20.02 21.23 16.26
CA GLY A 72 -19.05 21.86 17.17
C GLY A 72 -17.59 21.78 16.71
N VAL A 73 -17.31 21.46 15.44
CA VAL A 73 -15.96 21.43 14.90
C VAL A 73 -15.55 22.82 14.42
N VAL A 74 -14.41 23.31 14.91
CA VAL A 74 -13.74 24.54 14.48
C VAL A 74 -12.30 24.18 14.18
N LEU A 75 -11.96 24.22 12.88
CA LEU A 75 -10.59 23.92 12.43
C LEU A 75 -9.61 24.94 13.04
N GLY A 76 -8.48 24.45 13.52
CA GLY A 76 -7.48 25.23 14.24
C GLY A 76 -7.77 25.40 15.74
N ARG A 77 -8.96 25.01 16.22
CA ARG A 77 -9.33 25.13 17.65
C ARG A 77 -9.77 23.82 18.27
N THR A 78 -10.88 23.23 17.80
CA THR A 78 -11.37 21.94 18.32
C THR A 78 -10.87 20.76 17.50
N TYR A 79 -10.42 21.00 16.26
CA TYR A 79 -9.70 20.02 15.45
C TYR A 79 -8.59 20.73 14.67
N PRO A 80 -7.35 20.21 14.58
CA PRO A 80 -6.24 20.94 13.99
C PRO A 80 -6.41 21.16 12.49
N HIS A 81 -5.77 22.21 11.98
CA HIS A 81 -5.52 22.32 10.54
C HIS A 81 -4.53 21.23 10.10
N ARG A 82 -4.63 20.84 8.83
CA ARG A 82 -3.62 19.94 8.24
C ARG A 82 -2.27 20.63 8.25
N ILE A 83 -1.26 19.95 8.81
CA ILE A 83 0.13 20.39 8.79
C ILE A 83 0.67 20.36 7.34
N VAL A 84 0.26 19.38 6.55
CA VAL A 84 0.59 19.27 5.12
C VAL A 84 -0.69 19.29 4.29
N THR A 85 -0.87 20.34 3.49
CA THR A 85 -2.08 20.56 2.69
C THR A 85 -1.96 20.00 1.26
N ASP A 86 -0.77 20.08 0.67
CA ASP A 86 -0.42 19.53 -0.63
C ASP A 86 0.56 18.36 -0.50
N LEU A 87 0.00 17.14 -0.47
CA LEU A 87 0.77 15.91 -0.39
C LEU A 87 1.60 15.65 -1.66
N LYS A 88 1.18 16.14 -2.83
CA LYS A 88 1.92 15.98 -4.09
C LYS A 88 3.17 16.83 -4.08
N ALA A 89 3.05 18.10 -3.69
CA ALA A 89 4.18 19.01 -3.54
C ALA A 89 5.16 18.49 -2.47
N ALA A 90 4.67 18.08 -1.30
CA ALA A 90 5.51 17.52 -0.24
C ALA A 90 6.28 16.28 -0.72
N ARG A 91 5.63 15.35 -1.43
CA ARG A 91 6.30 14.18 -2.01
C ARG A 91 7.39 14.59 -3.02
N LYS A 92 7.10 15.56 -3.89
CA LYS A 92 8.08 16.06 -4.87
C LYS A 92 9.31 16.63 -4.17
N GLN A 93 9.12 17.40 -3.10
CA GLN A 93 10.21 17.94 -2.28
C GLN A 93 11.05 16.82 -1.64
N THR A 94 10.41 15.77 -1.11
CA THR A 94 11.13 14.60 -0.56
C THR A 94 11.97 13.88 -1.60
N VAL A 95 11.40 13.59 -2.78
CA VAL A 95 12.13 12.90 -3.87
C VAL A 95 13.32 13.73 -4.33
N GLU A 96 13.14 15.04 -4.47
CA GLU A 96 14.19 15.96 -4.86
C GLU A 96 15.29 16.08 -3.81
N GLY A 97 14.93 16.17 -2.52
CA GLY A 97 15.89 16.14 -1.42
C GLY A 97 16.74 14.86 -1.40
N LEU A 98 16.11 13.71 -1.66
CA LEU A 98 16.81 12.43 -1.75
C LEU A 98 17.77 12.39 -2.94
N ARG A 99 17.38 12.92 -4.10
CA ARG A 99 18.27 13.00 -5.27
C ARG A 99 19.50 13.84 -4.99
N ARG A 100 19.32 15.04 -4.41
CA ARG A 100 20.44 15.90 -4.00
C ARG A 100 21.36 15.23 -2.97
N LEU A 101 20.80 14.46 -2.04
CA LEU A 101 21.61 13.69 -1.09
C LEU A 101 22.47 12.67 -1.84
N ARG A 102 21.88 11.92 -2.77
CA ARG A 102 22.59 10.89 -3.55
C ARG A 102 23.68 11.47 -4.44
N GLU A 103 23.45 12.64 -5.03
CA GLU A 103 24.47 13.36 -5.80
C GLU A 103 25.70 13.69 -4.94
N ARG A 104 25.52 14.06 -3.67
CA ARG A 104 26.62 14.29 -2.72
C ARG A 104 27.31 13.02 -2.23
N HIS A 105 26.68 11.86 -2.40
CA HIS A 105 27.16 10.56 -1.93
C HIS A 105 27.28 9.56 -3.08
N SER A 106 27.79 10.01 -4.23
CA SER A 106 27.89 9.21 -5.45
C SER A 106 28.68 7.91 -5.27
N ASP A 107 29.64 7.85 -4.35
CA ASP A 107 30.46 6.66 -4.10
C ASP A 107 29.66 5.46 -3.56
N SER A 108 28.51 5.75 -2.94
CA SER A 108 27.55 4.76 -2.44
C SER A 108 26.49 4.39 -3.47
N ILE A 109 26.59 4.89 -4.70
CA ILE A 109 25.62 4.68 -5.79
C ILE A 109 26.32 4.01 -6.97
N ASP A 110 25.72 2.99 -7.56
CA ASP A 110 26.28 2.35 -8.76
C ASP A 110 25.89 3.07 -10.06
N ALA A 111 26.48 2.64 -11.18
CA ALA A 111 26.21 3.20 -12.49
C ALA A 111 24.73 3.11 -12.94
N ASN A 112 23.92 2.25 -12.31
CA ASN A 112 22.49 2.09 -12.59
C ASN A 112 21.60 2.85 -11.58
N GLY A 113 22.21 3.60 -10.67
CA GLY A 113 21.57 4.40 -9.64
C GLY A 113 21.05 3.61 -8.43
N TYR A 114 21.49 2.36 -8.25
CA TYR A 114 21.20 1.59 -7.04
C TYR A 114 22.11 2.00 -5.89
N ASP A 115 21.58 1.96 -4.68
CA ASP A 115 22.38 2.12 -3.48
C ASP A 115 23.26 0.87 -3.27
N ILE A 116 24.49 1.10 -2.81
CA ILE A 116 25.47 0.06 -2.54
C ILE A 116 25.85 0.10 -1.06
N ILE A 117 25.82 -1.06 -0.42
CA ILE A 117 26.28 -1.24 0.96
C ILE A 117 27.50 -2.17 0.99
N SER A 118 28.36 -1.97 1.99
CA SER A 118 29.49 -2.85 2.28
C SER A 118 29.07 -3.88 3.33
N LEU A 119 29.37 -5.15 3.05
CA LEU A 119 29.15 -6.28 3.95
C LEU A 119 30.36 -6.46 4.89
N PRO A 120 30.20 -7.14 6.03
CA PRO A 120 31.30 -7.36 6.98
C PRO A 120 32.52 -8.10 6.38
N ASN A 121 32.30 -8.88 5.32
CA ASN A 121 33.36 -9.58 4.59
C ASN A 121 34.07 -8.70 3.54
N GLY A 122 33.80 -7.40 3.52
CA GLY A 122 34.36 -6.43 2.56
C GLY A 122 33.70 -6.43 1.18
N GLN A 123 32.76 -7.35 0.90
CA GLN A 123 32.02 -7.35 -0.36
C GLN A 123 31.04 -6.18 -0.43
N ARG A 124 30.76 -5.70 -1.64
CA ARG A 124 29.74 -4.68 -1.90
C ARG A 124 28.52 -5.32 -2.55
N THR A 125 27.32 -4.96 -2.09
CA THR A 125 26.06 -5.45 -2.67
C THR A 125 25.06 -4.32 -2.93
N ARG A 126 24.16 -4.57 -3.89
CA ARG A 126 23.07 -3.65 -4.26
C ARG A 126 21.91 -3.79 -3.30
N VAL A 127 21.37 -2.65 -2.90
CA VAL A 127 20.08 -2.55 -2.23
C VAL A 127 19.00 -2.30 -3.28
N PHE A 128 17.80 -2.81 -3.02
CA PHE A 128 16.67 -2.49 -3.87
C PHE A 128 16.33 -0.99 -3.76
N THR A 129 16.56 -0.27 -4.85
CA THR A 129 16.24 1.15 -4.96
C THR A 129 15.13 1.34 -5.98
N ARG A 130 14.06 2.08 -5.68
CA ARG A 130 13.04 2.39 -6.69
C ARG A 130 13.56 3.31 -7.79
N LYS A 131 13.13 3.08 -9.04
CA LYS A 131 13.52 3.89 -10.21
C LYS A 131 13.32 5.40 -10.01
N GLU A 132 12.25 5.81 -9.32
CA GLU A 132 11.99 7.24 -9.05
C GLU A 132 13.13 7.92 -8.24
N PHE A 133 13.91 7.15 -7.48
CA PHE A 133 15.00 7.64 -6.62
C PHE A 133 16.40 7.48 -7.22
N ARG A 134 16.57 6.73 -8.32
CA ARG A 134 17.89 6.36 -8.88
C ARG A 134 18.66 7.51 -9.55
N GLY A 135 18.02 8.64 -9.84
CA GLY A 135 18.62 9.72 -10.64
C GLY A 135 18.77 9.35 -12.13
N GLY A 136 19.06 10.34 -12.99
CA GLY A 136 19.50 10.10 -14.37
C GLY A 136 18.46 9.74 -15.45
N GLY A 137 17.19 9.53 -15.12
CA GLY A 137 16.13 9.31 -16.12
C GLY A 137 15.16 10.48 -16.20
N ARG A 138 14.91 11.03 -17.40
CA ARG A 138 13.73 11.88 -17.69
C ARG A 138 12.53 11.21 -17.02
N THR A 139 12.07 11.78 -15.91
CA THR A 139 10.90 11.29 -15.20
C THR A 139 9.72 11.66 -16.10
N THR A 140 9.27 10.75 -16.95
CA THR A 140 7.90 10.81 -17.44
C THR A 140 7.04 10.77 -16.19
N MET A 141 6.47 11.93 -15.84
CA MET A 141 5.45 11.99 -14.82
C MET A 141 4.37 11.01 -15.23
N MET A 142 4.30 9.86 -14.56
CA MET A 142 3.05 9.12 -14.51
C MET A 142 2.13 9.97 -13.65
N ASP A 143 1.44 10.88 -14.33
CA ASP A 143 0.28 11.55 -13.82
C ASP A 143 -0.62 10.47 -13.21
N ALA A 144 -1.01 10.66 -11.96
CA ALA A 144 -2.06 9.87 -11.33
C ALA A 144 -3.42 10.29 -11.92
N GLY A 145 -3.50 10.39 -13.24
CA GLY A 145 -4.70 10.42 -14.03
C GLY A 145 -5.15 8.99 -14.25
N SER A 146 -6.34 8.69 -13.75
CA SER A 146 -7.15 7.52 -14.07
C SER A 146 -6.94 7.06 -15.51
N SER A 147 -6.02 6.10 -15.71
CA SER A 147 -5.83 5.44 -16.99
C SER A 147 -6.64 4.16 -16.92
N GLY A 148 -7.93 4.27 -17.25
CA GLY A 148 -8.79 3.14 -17.50
C GLY A 148 -8.20 2.31 -18.65
N ARG A 149 -7.36 1.34 -18.31
CA ARG A 149 -6.87 0.34 -19.26
C ARG A 149 -8.06 -0.58 -19.56
N ARG A 150 -8.83 -0.24 -20.59
CA ARG A 150 -9.84 -1.13 -21.16
C ARG A 150 -9.10 -2.34 -21.73
N LEU A 151 -8.99 -3.38 -20.92
CA LEU A 151 -8.57 -4.71 -21.36
C LEU A 151 -9.52 -5.13 -22.50
N LYS A 152 -8.99 -5.27 -23.72
CA LYS A 152 -9.70 -6.01 -24.77
C LYS A 152 -9.95 -7.42 -24.23
N LYS A 153 -11.21 -7.76 -23.98
CA LYS A 153 -11.66 -9.13 -23.68
C LYS A 153 -11.28 -10.02 -24.88
N GLY A 154 -10.12 -10.65 -24.83
CA GLY A 154 -9.83 -11.84 -25.61
C GLY A 154 -10.75 -12.96 -25.14
N LYS A 155 -11.57 -13.49 -26.05
CA LYS A 155 -12.44 -14.65 -25.83
C LYS A 155 -11.58 -15.89 -25.57
N GLY A 156 -11.24 -16.16 -24.31
CA GLY A 156 -10.42 -17.33 -23.95
C GLY A 156 -10.61 -17.90 -22.54
N ALA A 157 -11.35 -17.20 -21.66
CA ALA A 157 -11.44 -17.58 -20.24
C ALA A 157 -12.56 -18.60 -19.92
N GLN A 158 -13.51 -18.86 -20.83
CA GLN A 158 -14.59 -19.84 -20.59
C GLN A 158 -14.16 -21.31 -20.77
N SER A 159 -13.09 -21.59 -21.54
CA SER A 159 -12.71 -22.97 -21.87
C SER A 159 -12.04 -23.74 -20.71
N LYS A 160 -11.33 -23.05 -19.81
CA LYS A 160 -10.56 -23.70 -18.73
C LYS A 160 -11.41 -24.16 -17.55
N ASN A 161 -12.45 -23.39 -17.19
CA ASN A 161 -13.34 -23.74 -16.07
C ASN A 161 -14.26 -24.94 -16.38
N ASP A 162 -14.68 -25.12 -17.63
CA ASP A 162 -15.49 -26.27 -18.03
C ASP A 162 -14.71 -27.58 -18.06
N ARG A 163 -13.40 -27.51 -18.37
CA ARG A 163 -12.52 -28.68 -18.38
C ARG A 163 -12.27 -29.22 -16.96
N TRP A 164 -12.17 -28.33 -15.96
CA TRP A 164 -12.02 -28.73 -14.56
C TRP A 164 -13.29 -29.36 -13.99
N LYS A 165 -14.47 -28.79 -14.28
CA LYS A 165 -15.78 -29.31 -13.87
C LYS A 165 -16.11 -30.68 -14.46
N LYS A 166 -15.78 -30.94 -15.74
CA LYS A 166 -15.97 -32.26 -16.37
C LYS A 166 -15.03 -33.34 -15.81
N SER A 167 -13.83 -32.97 -15.35
CA SER A 167 -12.88 -33.92 -14.76
C SER A 167 -13.33 -34.42 -13.36
N THR A 168 -13.87 -33.53 -12.54
CA THR A 168 -14.33 -33.85 -11.18
C THR A 168 -15.62 -34.69 -11.19
N GLN A 169 -16.48 -34.51 -12.19
CA GLN A 169 -17.69 -35.32 -12.38
C GLN A 169 -17.35 -36.76 -12.83
N ARG A 170 -16.34 -36.94 -13.68
CA ARG A 170 -15.87 -38.27 -14.14
C ARG A 170 -15.21 -39.08 -13.01
N LEU A 171 -14.52 -38.43 -12.08
CA LEU A 171 -13.89 -39.06 -10.90
C LEU A 171 -14.94 -39.51 -9.87
N LYS A 172 -16.02 -38.74 -9.66
CA LYS A 172 -17.14 -39.14 -8.79
C LYS A 172 -17.91 -40.34 -9.36
N LEU A 173 -18.14 -40.39 -10.68
CA LEU A 173 -18.84 -41.52 -11.32
C LEU A 173 -18.02 -42.83 -11.31
N LYS A 174 -16.68 -42.76 -11.40
CA LYS A 174 -15.81 -43.95 -11.31
C LYS A 174 -15.72 -44.53 -9.90
N ARG A 175 -15.87 -43.70 -8.85
CA ARG A 175 -15.92 -44.15 -7.45
C ARG A 175 -17.25 -44.83 -7.11
N ALA A 176 -18.37 -44.34 -7.65
CA ALA A 176 -19.69 -44.95 -7.44
C ALA A 176 -19.85 -46.34 -8.09
N ARG A 177 -19.08 -46.65 -9.13
CA ARG A 177 -19.12 -47.95 -9.83
C ARG A 177 -18.21 -49.04 -9.23
N ARG A 178 -17.42 -48.74 -8.19
CA ARG A 178 -16.46 -49.68 -7.57
C ARG A 178 -16.79 -50.07 -6.13
N GLY A 179 -17.91 -49.59 -5.56
CA GLY A 179 -18.35 -49.96 -4.21
C GLY A 179 -19.41 -51.06 -4.26
N GLY A 180 -18.98 -52.31 -4.39
CA GLY A 180 -19.88 -53.46 -4.41
C GLY A 180 -19.12 -54.77 -4.25
N ALA A 181 -18.59 -55.02 -3.04
CA ALA A 181 -18.28 -56.35 -2.52
C ALA A 181 -17.98 -56.22 -1.02
N SER A 182 -18.93 -56.66 -0.20
CA SER A 182 -18.75 -56.92 1.23
C SER A 182 -18.30 -58.38 1.39
N MET A 183 -17.25 -58.63 2.15
CA MET A 183 -16.92 -59.95 2.70
C MET A 183 -16.50 -59.78 4.17
N PRO A 184 -17.03 -60.59 5.10
CA PRO A 184 -16.68 -60.52 6.52
C PRO A 184 -15.41 -61.33 6.80
N ILE A 185 -14.71 -60.98 7.88
CA ILE A 185 -13.59 -61.78 8.42
C ILE A 185 -13.89 -62.01 9.93
N PRO A 186 -13.63 -63.21 10.46
CA PRO A 186 -13.67 -63.51 11.90
C PRO A 186 -12.64 -62.73 12.72
#